data_AF-A0A840ZS48-F1
#
_entry.id   AF-A0A840ZS48-F1
#
_cell.length_a   1.000
_cell.length_b   1.000
_cell.length_c   1.000
_cell.angle_alpha   90.00
_cell.angle_beta   90.00
_cell.angle_gamma   90.00
#
_symmetry.space_group_name_H-M   'P 1'
#
loop_
_entity.id
_entity.type
_entity.pdbx_description
1 polymer ?
#
loop_
_entity_poly.entity_id
_entity_poly.type
_entity_poly.pdbx_seq_one_letter_code
_entity_poly.pdbx_strand_id
1 'polypeptide(L)' 'MANNSANPYTLEIEACERPAGHFTWAIRRNGKLFQRADRVQTTEEAAERSGLAALEKLLSGRER' A
#
# COMPACT_ATOMS: atom_id res chain seq x y z
N MET A 1 -11.35 18.00 0.80
CA MET A 1 -9.95 17.55 0.68
C MET A 1 -9.52 17.03 2.05
N ALA A 2 -9.65 15.73 2.30
CA ALA A 2 -9.39 15.15 3.63
C ALA A 2 -7.88 15.11 3.91
N ASN A 3 -7.37 16.18 4.51
CA ASN A 3 -6.01 16.25 5.03
C ASN A 3 -5.95 15.36 6.29
N ASN A 4 -5.80 14.05 6.07
CA ASN A 4 -5.61 13.05 7.12
C ASN A 4 -4.19 13.20 7.69
N SER A 5 -3.99 14.19 8.56
CA SER A 5 -2.77 14.36 9.35
C SER A 5 -2.64 13.33 10.50
N ALA A 6 -3.42 12.25 10.50
CA ALA A 6 -3.42 11.27 11.60
C ALA A 6 -2.62 9.99 11.28
N ASN A 7 -2.42 9.64 10.00
CA ASN A 7 -1.66 8.45 9.64
C ASN A 7 -0.35 8.82 8.91
N PRO A 8 0.83 8.53 9.49
CA PRO A 8 2.11 8.79 8.81
C PRO A 8 2.33 7.84 7.62
N TYR A 9 1.42 6.90 7.38
CA TYR A 9 1.49 5.89 6.33
C TYR A 9 0.49 6.21 5.22
N THR A 10 0.98 6.20 3.99
CA THR A 10 0.21 6.39 2.76
C THR A 10 0.33 5.12 1.94
N LEU A 11 -0.80 4.57 1.50
CA LEU A 11 -0.84 3.46 0.55
C LEU A 11 -0.89 4.03 -0.86
N GLU A 12 0.06 3.66 -1.70
CA GLU A 12 0.12 3.99 -3.12
C GLU A 12 -0.07 2.70 -3.93
N ILE A 13 -0.98 2.73 -4.89
CA ILE A 13 -1.16 1.65 -5.86
C ILE A 13 -0.40 2.02 -7.13
N GLU A 14 0.46 1.12 -7.60
CA GLU A 14 1.29 1.33 -8.78
C GLU A 14 0.95 0.25 -9.81
N ALA A 15 0.58 0.66 -11.03
CA ALA A 15 0.44 -0.29 -12.13
C ALA A 15 1.83 -0.82 -12.51
N CYS A 16 1.98 -2.14 -12.57
CA CYS A 16 3.20 -2.77 -13.01
C CYS A 16 3.25 -2.77 -14.53
N GLU A 17 4.22 -2.05 -15.11
CA GLU A 17 4.40 -2.00 -16.56
C GLU A 17 4.87 -3.36 -17.12
N ARG A 18 5.51 -4.20 -16.28
CA ARG A 18 6.00 -5.53 -16.64
C ARG A 18 5.92 -6.49 -15.44
N PRO A 19 5.04 -7.50 -15.47
CA PRO A 19 4.11 -7.89 -16.54
C PRO A 19 2.92 -6.92 -16.68
N ALA A 20 2.62 -6.52 -17.91
CA ALA A 20 1.50 -5.63 -18.21
C ALA A 20 0.16 -6.23 -17.73
N GLY A 21 -0.71 -5.38 -17.18
CA GLY A 21 -1.99 -5.79 -16.61
C GLY A 21 -1.90 -6.25 -15.14
N HIS A 22 -0.78 -6.01 -14.47
CA HIS A 22 -0.63 -6.27 -13.05
C HIS A 22 -0.52 -4.97 -12.26
N PHE A 23 -0.84 -5.02 -10.98
CA PHE A 23 -0.85 -3.92 -10.04
C PHE A 23 -0.06 -4.32 -8.81
N THR A 24 0.78 -3.42 -8.32
CA THR A 24 1.46 -3.55 -7.04
C THR A 24 1.01 -2.43 -6.12
N TRP A 25 1.42 -2.51 -4.87
CA TRP A 25 1.16 -1.46 -3.90
C TRP A 25 2.40 -1.19 -3.08
N ALA A 26 2.55 0.05 -2.63
CA ALA A 26 3.65 0.51 -1.79
C ALA A 26 3.08 1.34 -0.65
N ILE A 27 3.50 1.04 0.58
CA ILE A 27 3.21 1.87 1.73
C ILE A 27 4.41 2.77 1.97
N ARG A 28 4.19 4.08 1.87
CA ARG A 28 5.19 5.08 2.22
C ARG A 28 4.88 5.66 3.59
N ARG A 29 5.91 5.80 4.43
CA ARG A 29 5.83 6.51 5.68
C ARG A 29 6.51 7.87 5.56
N ASN A 30 5.76 8.96 5.67
CA ASN A 30 6.30 10.32 5.65
C ASN A 30 7.21 10.60 4.42
N GLY A 31 6.80 10.11 3.25
CA GLY A 31 7.55 10.24 1.99
C GLY A 31 8.65 9.20 1.75
N LYS A 32 8.92 8.29 2.69
CA LYS A 32 9.89 7.18 2.52
C LYS A 32 9.18 5.86 2.27
N LEU A 33 9.67 5.06 1.32
CA LEU A 33 9.18 3.69 1.12
C LEU A 33 9.38 2.88 2.40
N PHE A 34 8.27 2.43 2.99
CA PHE A 34 8.28 1.66 4.22
C PHE A 34 8.07 0.18 3.92
N GLN A 35 7.08 -0.12 3.08
CA GLN A 35 6.77 -1.48 2.65
C GLN A 35 6.34 -1.45 1.19
N ARG A 36 6.60 -2.53 0.46
CA ARG A 36 6.06 -2.75 -0.88
C ARG A 36 5.45 -4.14 -0.95
N ALA A 37 4.47 -4.32 -1.82
CA ALA A 37 4.01 -5.65 -2.18
C ALA A 37 5.14 -6.38 -2.88
N ASP A 38 5.52 -7.53 -2.34
CA ASP A 38 6.46 -8.42 -3.01
C ASP A 38 5.79 -9.18 -4.16
N ARG A 39 4.46 -9.32 -4.09
CA ARG A 39 3.63 -9.93 -5.13
C ARG A 39 2.85 -8.89 -5.90
N VAL A 40 2.96 -8.99 -7.22
CA VAL A 40 2.10 -8.27 -8.16
C VAL A 40 0.73 -8.95 -8.22
N GLN A 41 -0.33 -8.15 -8.19
CA GLN A 41 -1.72 -8.54 -8.26
C GLN A 41 -2.24 -8.36 -9.69
N THR A 42 -3.27 -9.08 -10.09
CA THR A 42 -3.83 -8.99 -11.45
C THR A 42 -4.87 -7.89 -11.62
N THR A 43 -5.36 -7.30 -10.52
CA THR A 43 -6.35 -6.21 -10.55
C THR A 43 -6.00 -5.13 -9.52
N GLU A 44 -6.43 -3.90 -9.81
CA GLU A 44 -6.26 -2.76 -8.91
C GLU A 44 -6.93 -3.02 -7.55
N GLU A 45 -8.15 -3.55 -7.55
CA GLU A 45 -8.90 -3.91 -6.33
C GLU A 45 -8.16 -4.92 -5.46
N ALA A 46 -7.47 -5.90 -6.08
CA ALA A 46 -6.69 -6.88 -5.35
C ALA A 46 -5.40 -6.27 -4.76
N ALA A 47 -4.81 -5.28 -5.44
CA ALA A 47 -3.69 -4.51 -4.91
C ALA A 47 -4.13 -3.61 -3.75
N GLU A 48 -5.26 -2.92 -3.90
CA GLU A 48 -5.84 -2.08 -2.85
C GLU A 48 -6.18 -2.89 -1.60
N ARG A 49 -6.96 -3.98 -1.74
CA ARG A 49 -7.32 -4.83 -0.59
C ARG A 49 -6.09 -5.40 0.09
N SER A 50 -5.09 -5.83 -0.67
CA SER A 50 -3.86 -6.37 -0.09
C SER A 50 -3.03 -5.28 0.62
N GLY A 51 -2.97 -4.08 0.05
CA GLY A 51 -2.27 -2.94 0.62
C GLY A 51 -2.95 -2.40 1.88
N LEU A 52 -4.29 -2.31 1.87
CA LEU A 52 -5.10 -1.95 3.03
C LEU A 52 -4.90 -2.97 4.16
N ALA A 53 -5.00 -4.26 3.87
CA ALA A 53 -4.78 -5.30 4.88
C ALA A 53 -3.36 -5.25 5.47
N ALA A 54 -2.34 -4.91 4.67
CA ALA A 54 -0.99 -4.71 5.16
C ALA A 54 -0.88 -3.44 6.01
N LEU A 55 -1.48 -2.33 5.57
CA LEU A 55 -1.54 -1.06 6.29
C LEU A 55 -2.24 -1.21 7.65
N GLU A 56 -3.38 -1.90 7.69
CA GLU A 56 -4.12 -2.21 8.92
C GLU A 56 -3.30 -3.08 9.87
N LYS A 57 -2.59 -4.10 9.36
CA LYS A 57 -1.65 -4.89 10.17
C LYS A 57 -0.49 -4.06 10.71
N LEU A 58 0.03 -3.10 9.95
CA LEU A 58 1.07 -2.20 10.42
C LEU A 58 0.56 -1.27 11.52
N LEU A 59 -0.65 -0.75 11.37
CA LEU A 59 -1.31 0.09 12.36
C LEU A 59 -1.58 -0.70 13.66
N SER A 60 -2.17 -1.89 13.53
CA SER A 60 -2.49 -2.77 14.67
C SER A 60 -1.25 -3.38 15.33
N GLY A 61 -0.23 -3.73 14.56
CA GLY A 61 1.02 -4.32 15.05
C GLY A 61 1.94 -3.34 15.77
N ARG A 62 1.72 -2.02 15.61
CA ARG A 62 2.47 -0.95 16.27
C ARG A 62 2.05 -0.73 17.73
N GLU A 63 0.88 -1.23 18.13
CA GLU A 63 0.30 -1.06 19.46
C GLU A 63 0.76 -2.11 20.51
N ARG A 64 1.93 -2.75 20.31
CA ARG A 64 2.52 -3.67 21.30
C ARG A 64 3.93 -3.29 21.70
#